data_AF-A0A136KHI5-F1
#
_entry.id   AF-A0A136KHI5-F1
#
_cell.length_a   1.000
_cell.length_b   1.000
_cell.length_c   1.000
_cell.angle_alpha   90.00
_cell.angle_beta   90.00
_cell.angle_gamma   90.00
#
_symmetry.space_group_name_H-M   'P 1'
#
loop_
_entity.id
_entity.type
_entity.pdbx_description
1 polymer ?
#
loop_
_entity_poly.entity_id
_entity_poly.type
_entity_poly.pdbx_seq_one_letter_code
_entity_poly.pdbx_strand_id
1 'polypeptide(L)'
;MHASVPYYGPTVIKWATRLEDDTISVAASDTLAPHFSQRRKLLRFSSRYEGFDYVILLRTYVQNDWFDQKDSMSAYNSLIQDPRYLKVDEDGDLEVYKRVK
;
A
#
# COMPACT_ATOMS: atom_id res chain seq x y z
N MET A 1 0.91 15.29 23.98
CA MET A 1 0.47 15.07 22.60
C MET A 1 0.08 13.61 22.47
N HIS A 2 -1.22 13.30 22.45
CA HIS A 2 -1.68 11.95 22.12
C HIS A 2 -1.56 11.77 20.62
N ALA A 3 -0.64 10.92 20.18
CA ALA A 3 -0.67 10.42 18.82
C ALA A 3 -1.93 9.56 18.71
N SER A 4 -2.97 10.09 18.06
CA SER A 4 -4.11 9.30 17.63
C SER A 4 -3.57 8.18 16.75
N VAL A 5 -3.72 6.93 17.20
CA VAL A 5 -3.56 5.78 16.32
C VAL A 5 -4.51 6.02 15.15
N PRO A 6 -4.03 6.10 13.90
CA PRO A 6 -4.92 6.37 12.78
C PRO A 6 -5.98 5.27 12.76
N TYR A 7 -7.25 5.65 12.71
CA TYR A 7 -8.33 4.68 12.56
C TYR A 7 -8.28 4.16 11.12
N TYR A 8 -7.53 3.08 10.93
CA TYR A 8 -7.52 2.35 9.68
C TYR A 8 -8.84 1.57 9.64
N GLY A 9 -9.76 2.01 8.77
CA GLY A 9 -11.14 1.52 8.76
C GLY A 9 -11.28 0.00 8.54
N PRO A 10 -12.52 -0.52 8.59
CA PRO A 10 -12.82 -1.96 8.41
C PRO A 10 -12.16 -2.58 7.17
N THR A 11 -11.95 -1.78 6.13
CA THR A 11 -11.35 -2.19 4.86
C THR A 11 -9.87 -2.57 4.98
N VAL A 12 -9.09 -1.87 5.82
CA VAL A 12 -7.68 -2.24 6.06
C VAL A 12 -7.58 -3.60 6.77
N ILE A 13 -8.44 -3.83 7.76
CA ILE A 13 -8.52 -5.12 8.48
C ILE A 13 -8.91 -6.25 7.51
N LYS A 14 -9.94 -6.03 6.69
CA LYS A 14 -10.37 -6.96 5.63
C LYS A 14 -9.21 -7.37 4.73
N TRP A 15 -8.39 -6.41 4.27
CA TRP A 15 -7.24 -6.71 3.41
C TRP A 15 -6.07 -7.34 4.17
N ALA A 16 -5.84 -6.94 5.41
CA ALA A 16 -4.83 -7.57 6.26
C ALA A 16 -5.12 -9.06 6.47
N THR A 17 -6.39 -9.42 6.75
CA THR A 17 -6.85 -10.81 6.85
C THR A 17 -6.84 -11.53 5.51
N ARG A 18 -7.33 -10.89 4.43
CA ARG A 18 -7.38 -11.53 3.11
C ARG A 18 -5.99 -11.90 2.58
N LEU A 19 -4.98 -11.12 2.92
CA LEU A 19 -3.62 -11.31 2.43
C LEU A 19 -2.72 -11.98 3.48
N GLU A 20 -3.28 -12.58 4.54
CA GLU A 20 -2.54 -13.11 5.70
C GLU A 20 -1.53 -14.21 5.31
N ASP A 21 -1.77 -14.88 4.18
CA ASP A 21 -0.83 -15.84 3.56
C ASP A 21 0.55 -15.19 3.30
N ASP A 22 1.59 -15.78 3.88
CA ASP A 22 2.97 -15.28 3.86
C ASP A 22 3.69 -15.47 2.52
N THR A 23 3.09 -16.24 1.61
CA THR A 23 3.55 -16.36 0.21
C THR A 23 3.21 -15.12 -0.61
N ILE A 24 2.21 -14.32 -0.17
CA ILE A 24 1.77 -13.10 -0.84
C ILE A 24 2.68 -11.94 -0.44
N SER A 25 3.35 -11.37 -1.44
CA SER A 25 4.18 -10.18 -1.25
C SER A 25 3.33 -8.90 -1.29
N VAL A 26 3.51 -8.02 -0.30
CA VAL A 26 2.78 -6.75 -0.19
C VAL A 26 3.73 -5.55 -0.16
N ALA A 27 3.49 -4.56 -1.03
CA ALA A 27 4.04 -3.22 -0.90
C ALA A 27 2.99 -2.33 -0.23
N ALA A 28 3.34 -1.67 0.87
CA ALA A 28 2.40 -0.85 1.64
C ALA A 28 2.94 0.55 1.93
N SER A 29 2.09 1.58 1.97
CA SER A 29 2.48 2.87 2.54
C SER A 29 2.93 2.70 4.00
N ASP A 30 3.91 3.48 4.46
CA ASP A 30 4.55 3.34 5.79
C ASP A 30 3.56 3.16 6.95
N THR A 31 2.49 3.94 6.93
CA THR A 31 1.46 3.89 7.97
C THR A 31 0.66 2.63 7.98
N LEU A 32 0.54 1.94 6.85
CA LEU A 32 -0.14 0.66 6.74
C LEU A 32 0.80 -0.50 7.04
N ALA A 33 2.12 -0.34 6.88
CA ALA A 33 3.11 -1.39 7.07
C ALA A 33 2.94 -2.20 8.38
N PRO A 34 2.63 -1.61 9.55
CA PRO A 34 2.38 -2.37 10.78
C PRO A 34 1.24 -3.40 10.65
N HIS A 35 0.18 -3.10 9.90
CA HIS A 35 -0.93 -4.02 9.64
C HIS A 35 -0.54 -5.20 8.77
N PHE A 36 0.57 -5.05 8.03
CA PHE A 36 1.10 -6.08 7.17
C PHE A 36 2.39 -6.73 7.68
N SER A 37 2.84 -6.35 8.89
CA SER A 37 4.15 -6.67 9.47
C SER A 37 4.39 -8.16 9.76
N GLN A 38 3.33 -8.96 9.90
CA GLN A 38 3.46 -10.41 10.08
C GLN A 38 3.92 -11.13 8.80
N ARG A 39 4.01 -10.42 7.67
CA ARG A 39 4.44 -10.97 6.37
C ARG A 39 5.94 -11.02 6.26
N ARG A 40 6.41 -12.09 5.62
CA ARG A 40 7.83 -12.29 5.29
C ARG A 40 8.36 -11.29 4.24
N LYS A 41 7.48 -10.77 3.36
CA LYS A 41 7.82 -9.86 2.27
C LYS A 41 6.94 -8.61 2.30
N LEU A 42 7.38 -7.64 3.08
CA LEU A 42 6.78 -6.32 3.17
C LEU A 42 7.79 -5.28 2.66
N LEU A 43 7.35 -4.43 1.73
CA LEU A 43 8.13 -3.29 1.27
C LEU A 43 7.36 -2.00 1.55
N ARG A 44 8.07 -0.99 2.05
CA ARG A 44 7.59 0.39 2.02
C ARG A 44 7.34 0.80 0.56
N PHE A 45 6.13 1.25 0.27
CA PHE A 45 5.75 1.72 -1.06
C PHE A 45 6.78 2.72 -1.58
N SER A 46 7.28 2.45 -2.78
CA SER A 46 8.34 3.19 -3.48
C SER A 46 8.34 2.75 -4.93
N SER A 47 9.23 3.30 -5.75
CA SER A 47 9.43 2.89 -7.16
C SER A 47 9.71 1.40 -7.36
N ARG A 48 10.00 0.64 -6.30
CA ARG A 48 10.26 -0.81 -6.32
C ARG A 48 9.02 -1.68 -6.13
N TYR A 49 7.81 -1.11 -6.15
CA TYR A 49 6.56 -1.86 -5.98
C TYR A 49 6.38 -2.97 -7.03
N GLU A 50 7.05 -2.87 -8.19
CA GLU A 50 6.84 -3.72 -9.37
C GLU A 50 6.98 -5.23 -9.12
N GLY A 51 7.70 -5.64 -8.07
CA GLY A 51 7.91 -7.04 -7.70
C GLY A 51 6.84 -7.65 -6.80
N PHE A 52 5.82 -6.90 -6.37
CA PHE A 52 4.89 -7.29 -5.32
C PHE A 52 3.55 -7.77 -5.88
N ASP A 53 2.89 -8.71 -5.20
CA ASP A 53 1.60 -9.25 -5.63
C ASP A 53 0.47 -8.24 -5.38
N TYR A 54 0.59 -7.47 -4.29
CA TYR A 54 -0.34 -6.43 -3.92
C TYR A 54 0.38 -5.14 -3.56
N VAL A 55 -0.24 -4.02 -3.94
CA VAL A 55 0.15 -2.68 -3.47
C VAL A 55 -1.03 -2.08 -2.72
N ILE A 56 -0.81 -1.65 -1.48
CA ILE A 56 -1.83 -1.08 -0.60
C ILE A 56 -1.35 0.27 -0.10
N LEU A 57 -2.06 1.33 -0.43
CA LEU A 57 -1.62 2.67 -0.10
C LEU A 57 -2.75 3.55 0.40
N LEU A 58 -2.37 4.53 1.21
CA LEU A 58 -3.18 5.69 1.52
C LEU A 58 -2.77 6.82 0.58
N ARG A 59 -3.67 7.25 -0.31
CA ARG A 59 -3.39 8.23 -1.37
C ARG A 59 -2.83 9.53 -0.78
N THR A 60 -3.44 10.02 0.30
CA THR A 60 -3.04 11.24 1.03
C THR A 60 -1.64 11.10 1.63
N TYR A 61 -1.26 9.89 2.05
CA TYR A 61 0.07 9.62 2.62
C TYR A 61 1.15 9.62 1.56
N VAL A 62 0.85 9.07 0.37
CA VAL A 62 1.76 9.09 -0.78
C VAL A 62 1.92 10.52 -1.31
N GLN A 63 0.83 11.27 -1.38
CA GLN A 63 0.83 12.66 -1.84
C GLN A 63 1.52 13.62 -0.87
N ASN A 64 1.49 13.35 0.43
CA ASN A 64 2.09 14.18 1.47
C ASN A 64 3.30 13.51 2.15
N ASP A 65 4.00 12.62 1.45
CA ASP A 65 5.22 12.00 1.98
C ASP A 65 6.26 13.08 2.27
N TRP A 66 6.43 13.42 3.55
CA TRP A 66 7.34 14.47 4.01
C TRP A 66 8.82 14.13 3.78
N PHE A 67 9.14 12.84 3.66
CA PHE A 67 10.51 12.37 3.52
C PHE A 67 10.94 12.36 2.05
N ASP A 68 10.08 11.86 1.16
CA ASP A 68 10.41 11.76 -0.27
C ASP A 68 9.18 11.89 -1.18
N GLN A 69 8.51 13.05 -1.10
CA GLN A 69 7.29 13.35 -1.85
C GLN A 69 7.44 13.11 -3.36
N LYS A 70 8.60 13.48 -3.92
CA LYS A 70 8.83 13.41 -5.37
C LYS A 70 8.87 11.97 -5.84
N ASP A 71 9.63 11.11 -5.16
CA ASP A 71 9.76 9.71 -5.55
C ASP A 71 8.47 8.93 -5.24
N SER A 72 7.80 9.23 -4.13
CA SER A 72 6.50 8.64 -3.79
C SER A 72 5.43 9.00 -4.83
N MET A 73 5.35 10.27 -5.26
CA MET A 73 4.45 10.69 -6.33
C MET A 73 4.82 10.10 -7.69
N SER A 74 6.11 10.00 -8.00
CA SER A 74 6.58 9.35 -9.24
C SER A 74 6.17 7.88 -9.26
N ALA A 75 6.39 7.14 -8.17
CA ALA A 75 6.01 5.75 -8.04
C ALA A 75 4.49 5.56 -8.15
N TYR A 76 3.71 6.46 -7.56
CA TYR A 76 2.25 6.46 -7.67
C TYR A 76 1.80 6.67 -9.12
N ASN A 77 2.34 7.67 -9.81
CA ASN A 77 2.02 7.94 -11.20
C ASN A 77 2.41 6.77 -12.12
N SER A 78 3.51 6.07 -11.82
CA SER A 78 3.85 4.82 -12.49
C SER A 78 2.83 3.73 -12.21
N LEU A 79 2.43 3.52 -10.94
CA LEU A 79 1.49 2.47 -10.53
C LEU A 79 0.14 2.63 -11.23
N ILE A 80 -0.43 3.84 -11.27
CA ILE A 80 -1.75 4.07 -11.89
C ILE A 80 -1.74 3.85 -13.41
N GLN A 81 -0.57 3.91 -14.05
CA GLN A 81 -0.40 3.68 -15.49
C GLN A 81 0.16 2.29 -15.79
N ASP A 82 0.54 1.50 -14.78
CA ASP A 82 1.20 0.21 -14.97
C ASP A 82 0.17 -0.88 -15.31
N PRO A 83 0.17 -1.40 -16.55
CA PRO A 83 -0.80 -2.43 -16.96
C PRO A 83 -0.60 -3.77 -16.25
N ARG A 84 0.49 -3.95 -15.49
CA ARG A 84 0.70 -5.14 -14.64
C ARG A 84 -0.13 -5.08 -13.35
N TYR A 85 -0.66 -3.92 -12.99
CA TYR A 85 -1.40 -3.71 -11.75
C TYR A 85 -2.83 -3.23 -12.05
N LEU A 86 -3.80 -3.92 -11.46
CA LEU A 86 -5.21 -3.55 -11.53
C LEU A 86 -5.65 -3.04 -10.15
N LYS A 87 -6.30 -1.88 -10.10
CA LYS A 87 -6.99 -1.42 -8.89
C LYS A 87 -8.17 -2.35 -8.61
N VAL A 88 -8.15 -3.03 -7.46
CA VAL A 88 -9.15 -4.03 -7.05
C VAL A 88 -10.01 -3.60 -5.86
N ASP A 89 -9.64 -2.55 -5.15
CA ASP A 89 -10.45 -1.92 -4.11
C ASP A 89 -10.08 -0.43 -4.01
N GLU A 90 -11.07 0.39 -3.66
CA GLU A 90 -10.90 1.80 -3.31
C GLU A 90 -11.94 2.14 -2.24
N ASP A 91 -11.48 2.65 -1.10
CA ASP A 91 -12.33 3.07 0.00
C ASP A 91 -11.79 4.37 0.60
N GLY A 92 -12.33 5.49 0.11
CA GLY A 92 -11.89 6.83 0.48
C GLY A 92 -10.43 7.07 0.11
N ASP A 93 -9.56 7.11 1.12
CA ASP A 93 -8.13 7.32 0.95
C ASP A 93 -7.35 6.03 0.66
N LEU A 94 -7.95 4.87 0.95
CA LEU A 94 -7.31 3.57 0.74
C LEU A 94 -7.45 3.12 -0.71
N GLU A 95 -6.34 2.72 -1.30
CA GLU A 95 -6.32 2.08 -2.61
C GLU A 95 -5.59 0.74 -2.53
N VAL A 96 -6.15 -0.25 -3.22
CA VAL A 96 -5.57 -1.60 -3.33
C VAL A 96 -5.41 -1.97 -4.78
N TYR A 97 -4.19 -2.32 -5.14
CA TYR A 97 -3.82 -2.81 -6.45
C TYR A 97 -3.36 -4.26 -6.36
N LYS A 98 -3.77 -5.06 -7.33
CA LYS A 98 -3.35 -6.45 -7.49
C LYS A 98 -2.55 -6.58 -8.78
N ARG A 99 -1.44 -7.31 -8.71
CA ARG A 99 -0.69 -7.73 -9.88
C ARG A 99 -1.48 -8.76 -10.71
N VAL A 100 -1.58 -8.54 -12.02
CA VAL A 100 -2.34 -9.39 -12.95
C VAL A 100 -1.47 -10.13 -13.98
N LYS A 101 -0.14 -9.97 -13.89
CA LYS A 101 0.85 -10.54 -14.82
C LYS A 101 1.93 -11.36 -14.10
#